data_AF-A0A662GIX1-F1
#
_entry.id   AF-A0A662GIX1-F1
#
_cell.length_a   1.000
_cell.length_b   1.000
_cell.length_c   1.000
_cell.angle_alpha   90.00
_cell.angle_beta   90.00
_cell.angle_gamma   90.00
#
_symmetry.space_group_name_H-M   'P 1'
#
loop_
_entity.id
_entity.type
_entity.pdbx_description
1 polymer ?
#
loop_
_entity_poly.entity_id
_entity_poly.type
_entity_poly.pdbx_seq_one_letter_code
_entity_poly.pdbx_strand_id
1 'polypeptide(L)' 'MTGLRRVLEFATEHPDIIHIILYSSTDTTPPLLQLLFIIDGNEMSIKKSLEELIPVLESETGKKVFVEILHINRLR' A
#
# COMPACT_ATOMS: atom_id res chain seq x y z
N MET A 1 13.23 10.09 2.23
CA MET A 1 11.79 10.32 2.53
C MET A 1 10.98 10.36 1.23
N THR A 2 11.06 9.32 0.40
CA THR A 2 10.44 9.26 -0.94
C THR A 2 9.31 8.22 -1.01
N GLY A 3 9.44 7.10 -0.29
CA GLY A 3 8.45 6.02 -0.36
C GLY A 3 7.04 6.42 0.10
N LEU A 4 6.93 7.17 1.20
CA LEU A 4 5.64 7.64 1.72
C LEU A 4 4.95 8.62 0.77
N ARG A 5 5.73 9.43 0.05
CA ARG A 5 5.22 10.34 -0.99
C ARG A 5 4.64 9.57 -2.16
N ARG A 6 5.29 8.49 -2.62
CA ARG A 6 4.77 7.67 -3.71
C ARG A 6 3.47 6.94 -3.35
N VAL A 7 3.32 6.49 -2.10
CA VAL A 7 2.06 5.90 -1.62
C VAL A 7 0.93 6.92 -1.68
N LEU A 8 1.21 8.18 -1.34
CA LEU A 8 0.23 9.27 -1.45
C LEU A 8 -0.10 9.61 -2.91
N GLU A 9 0.91 9.72 -3.77
CA GLU A 9 0.74 9.97 -5.21
C GLU A 9 -0.12 8.86 -5.84
N PHE A 10 0.17 7.60 -5.52
CA PHE A 10 -0.62 6.44 -5.89
C PHE A 10 -2.08 6.57 -5.43
N ALA A 11 -2.31 6.94 -4.16
CA ALA A 11 -3.66 7.13 -3.63
C ALA A 11 -4.45 8.18 -4.42
N THR A 12 -3.81 9.29 -4.78
CA THR A 12 -4.44 10.36 -5.57
C THR A 12 -4.78 9.96 -7.00
N GLU A 13 -4.05 9.02 -7.60
CA GLU A 13 -4.34 8.51 -8.94
C GLU A 13 -5.51 7.51 -8.96
N HIS A 14 -5.87 6.96 -7.81
CA HIS A 14 -6.86 5.90 -7.66
C HIS A 14 -8.00 6.34 -6.74
N PRO A 15 -9.07 6.98 -7.27
CA PRO A 15 -10.19 7.50 -6.47
C PRO A 15 -10.98 6.41 -5.73
N ASP A 16 -10.84 5.16 -6.14
CA ASP A 16 -11.44 3.99 -5.48
C ASP A 16 -10.81 3.71 -4.10
N ILE A 17 -9.66 4.32 -3.78
CA ILE A 17 -8.99 4.19 -2.47
C ILE A 17 -9.55 5.24 -1.52
N ILE A 18 -10.18 4.79 -0.44
CA ILE A 18 -10.76 5.67 0.57
C ILE A 18 -9.75 5.96 1.69
N HIS A 19 -9.07 4.93 2.19
CA HIS A 19 -8.10 5.05 3.27
C HIS A 19 -6.88 4.18 3.02
N ILE A 20 -5.74 4.64 3.53
CA ILE A 20 -4.50 3.88 3.58
C ILE A 20 -4.01 3.88 5.02
N ILE A 21 -3.81 2.70 5.57
CA ILE A 21 -3.17 2.51 6.87
C ILE A 21 -1.75 2.04 6.62
N LEU A 22 -0.79 2.80 7.14
CA LEU A 22 0.63 2.48 7.06
C LEU A 22 1.12 2.01 8.42
N TYR A 23 1.61 0.77 8.45
CA TYR A 23 2.25 0.19 9.62
C TYR A 23 3.70 -0.14 9.29
N SER A 24 4.63 0.26 10.15
CA SER A 24 6.03 -0.11 9.99
C SER A 24 6.55 -0.73 11.27
N SER A 25 7.12 -1.94 11.12
CA SER A 25 7.77 -2.66 12.22
C SER A 25 9.26 -2.81 11.92
N THR A 26 10.08 -2.50 12.91
CA THR A 26 11.53 -2.73 12.90
C THR A 26 11.92 -4.00 13.65
N ASP A 27 10.96 -4.65 14.31
CA ASP A 27 11.21 -5.81 15.18
C ASP A 27 11.23 -7.14 14.40
N THR A 28 10.95 -7.09 13.09
CA THR A 28 11.04 -8.23 12.17
C THR A 28 12.35 -8.24 11.41
N THR A 29 12.83 -9.43 11.01
CA THR A 29 14.03 -9.58 10.17
C THR A 29 13.65 -10.28 8.86
N PRO A 30 13.61 -9.58 7.70
CA PRO A 30 13.90 -8.15 7.51
C PRO A 30 12.81 -7.22 8.09
N PRO A 31 13.13 -5.92 8.31
CA PRO A 31 12.16 -4.91 8.72
C PRO A 31 10.97 -4.86 7.75
N LEU A 32 9.78 -4.55 8.28
CA LEU A 32 8.52 -4.67 7.56
C LEU A 32 7.85 -3.31 7.36
N LEU A 33 7.27 -3.13 6.17
CA LEU A 33 6.31 -2.08 5.87
C LEU A 33 5.01 -2.73 5.42
N GLN A 34 3.97 -2.62 6.22
CA GLN A 34 2.61 -3.07 5.88
C GLN A 34 1.77 -1.88 5.43
N LEU A 35 1.07 -2.07 4.31
CA LEU A 35 0.12 -1.12 3.76
C LEU A 35 -1.24 -1.82 3.65
N LEU A 36 -2.24 -1.29 4.32
CA LEU A 36 -3.63 -1.72 4.18
C LEU A 36 -4.40 -0.65 3.42
N PHE A 37 -4.88 -1.02 2.23
CA PHE A 37 -5.71 -0.17 1.38
C PHE A 37 -7.18 -0.51 1.59
N ILE A 38 -7.96 0.47 2.00
CA ILE A 38 -9.42 0.35 2.10
C ILE A 38 -10.02 0.98 0.84
N ILE A 39 -10.73 0.17 0.05
CA ILE A 39 -11.24 0.56 -1.27
C ILE A 39 -12.75 0.43 -1.37
N ASP A 40 -13.35 1.23 -2.25
CA ASP A 40 -14.74 1.11 -2.70
C ASP A 40 -14.78 1.14 -4.22
N GLY A 41 -14.54 -0.02 -4.84
CA GLY A 41 -14.43 -0.08 -6.29
C GLY A 41 -13.72 -1.34 -6.80
N ASN A 42 -13.11 -1.20 -7.98
CA ASN A 42 -12.50 -2.32 -8.68
C ASN A 42 -11.06 -2.57 -8.21
N GLU A 43 -10.84 -3.68 -7.51
CA GLU A 43 -9.50 -4.07 -7.03
C GLU A 43 -8.49 -4.31 -8.17
N MET A 44 -8.95 -4.69 -9.35
CA MET A 44 -8.07 -5.12 -10.45
C MET A 44 -7.22 -3.96 -11.00
N SER A 45 -7.76 -2.74 -11.03
CA SER A 45 -7.04 -1.55 -11.48
C SER A 45 -5.93 -1.15 -10.50
N ILE A 46 -6.13 -1.41 -9.20
CA ILE A 46 -5.21 -1.06 -8.12
C ILE A 46 -4.10 -2.12 -8.00
N LYS A 47 -4.45 -3.41 -8.13
CA LYS A 47 -3.50 -4.53 -8.00
C LYS A 47 -2.29 -4.41 -8.91
N LYS A 48 -2.53 -4.12 -10.19
CA LYS A 48 -1.44 -3.99 -11.18
C LYS A 48 -0.48 -2.87 -10.80
N SER A 49 -1.02 -1.70 -10.46
CA SER A 49 -0.20 -0.55 -10.07
C SER A 49 0.55 -0.80 -8.75
N LEU A 50 -0.03 -1.56 -7.80
CA LEU A 50 0.65 -1.95 -6.56
C LEU A 50 1.85 -2.88 -6.80
N GLU A 51 1.73 -3.83 -7.74
CA GLU A 51 2.82 -4.74 -8.11
C GLU A 51 4.05 -3.96 -8.61
N GLU A 52 3.84 -2.84 -9.31
CA GLU A 52 4.90 -1.94 -9.76
C GLU A 52 5.46 -1.05 -8.63
N LEU A 53 4.60 -0.66 -7.67
CA LEU A 53 4.98 0.20 -6.54
C LEU A 53 5.79 -0.54 -5.47
N ILE A 54 5.46 -1.81 -5.18
CA ILE A 54 6.12 -2.62 -4.14
C ILE A 54 7.65 -2.63 -4.27
N PRO A 55 8.28 -2.99 -5.40
CA PRO A 55 9.75 -3.07 -5.49
C PRO A 55 10.41 -1.69 -5.30
N VAL A 56 9.74 -0.61 -5.71
CA VAL A 56 10.22 0.76 -5.49
C VAL A 56 10.22 1.10 -4.00
N LEU A 57 9.14 0.77 -3.30
CA LEU A 57 9.05 0.97 -1.85
C LEU A 57 10.07 0.13 -1.08
N GLU A 58 10.29 -1.13 -1.47
CA GLU A 58 11.29 -2.00 -0.84
C GLU A 58 12.70 -1.44 -1.02
N SER A 59 13.03 -0.98 -2.23
CA SER A 59 14.32 -0.37 -2.55
C SER A 59 14.57 0.92 -1.77
N GLU A 60 13.57 1.81 -1.71
CA GLU A 60 13.72 3.12 -1.06
C GLU A 60 13.68 3.06 0.48
N THR A 61 12.98 2.08 1.05
CA THR A 61 12.82 1.96 2.51
C THR A 61 13.76 0.95 3.14
N GLY A 62 14.32 0.02 2.36
CA GLY A 62 15.09 -1.11 2.86
C GLY A 62 14.25 -2.12 3.66
N LYS A 63 12.91 -2.03 3.57
CA LYS A 63 11.95 -2.86 4.29
C LYS A 63 11.25 -3.80 3.32
N LYS A 64 10.89 -5.01 3.75
CA LYS A 64 9.99 -5.88 3.00
C LYS A 64 8.57 -5.29 3.05
N VAL A 65 7.95 -5.13 1.89
CA VAL A 65 6.64 -4.49 1.77
C VAL A 65 5.56 -5.57 1.65
N PHE A 66 4.54 -5.48 2.50
CA PHE A 66 3.34 -6.30 2.43
C PHE A 66 2.13 -5.40 2.21
N VAL A 67 1.31 -5.77 1.25
CA VAL A 67 0.12 -5.02 0.88
C VAL A 67 -1.12 -5.88 1.07
N GLU A 68 -2.10 -5.34 1.76
CA GLU A 68 -3.42 -5.95 1.92
C GLU A 68 -4.47 -4.97 1.40
N ILE A 69 -5.50 -5.50 0.72
CA ILE A 69 -6.60 -4.71 0.17
C ILE A 69 -7.88 -5.20 0.80
N LEU A 70 -8.66 -4.26 1.33
CA LEU A 70 -9.91 -4.53 1.99
C LEU A 70 -11.03 -3.68 1.36
N HIS A 71 -12.10 -4.35 0.96
CA HIS A 71 -13.28 -3.70 0.38
C HIS A 71 -14.18 -3.18 1.47
N ILE A 72 -14.60 -1.90 1.39
CA ILE A 72 -15.49 -1.29 2.39
C ILE A 72 -16.82 -2.05 2.51
N ASN A 73 -17.28 -2.65 1.41
CA ASN A 73 -18.50 -3.47 1.36
C ASN A 73 -18.38 -4.78 2.16
N ARG A 74 -17.17 -5.17 2.59
CA ARG A 74 -16.91 -6.33 3.46
C ARG A 74 -16.73 -5.94 4.95
N LEU A 75 -16.84 -4.66 5.30
CA LEU A 75 -16.78 -4.17 6.69
C LEU A 75 -18.16 -4.09 7.36
N ARG A 76 -19.23 -4.40 6.63
CA ARG A 76 -20.60 -4.44 7.14
C ARG A 76 -20.91 -5.71 7.89
#